data_AF-A0A3C1H9U5-F1
#
_entry.id   AF-A0A3C1H9U5-F1
#
_cell.length_a   1.000
_cell.length_b   1.000
_cell.length_c   1.000
_cell.angle_alpha   90.00
_cell.angle_beta   90.00
_cell.angle_gamma   90.00
#
_symmetry.space_group_name_H-M   'P 1'
#
loop_
_entity.id
_entity.type
_entity.pdbx_description
1 polymer ?
#
loop_
_entity_poly.entity_id
_entity_poly.type
_entity_poly.pdbx_seq_one_letter_code
_entity_poly.pdbx_strand_id
1 'polypeptide(L)'
;EFWQRWHISLSSWFRDYVYIPLGGNRGGPLRTHLNLLVTFLVSGIWHGASWTFVIWGVLHGLGVMATRGLEHSARYRERVPTLVKRAGVFLFVALTWVFFRAESLPEALRILRKILSGPWTTPGIPVLMVILVVLTWAYQSACESRFRPILQLGWVRVGLAVSMLLYLCLCSSGGAGFIYFQF
;
A
#
# COMPACT_ATOMS: atom_id res chain seq x y z
N GLU A 1 5.38 -9.59 -0.16
CA GLU A 1 3.97 -9.84 -0.53
C GLU A 1 3.26 -8.63 -1.10
N PHE A 2 3.22 -7.48 -0.41
CA PHE A 2 2.47 -6.29 -0.86
C PHE A 2 2.69 -5.93 -2.35
N TRP A 3 3.95 -5.74 -2.76
CA TRP A 3 4.31 -5.39 -4.14
C TRP A 3 4.04 -6.48 -5.19
N GLN A 4 3.76 -7.72 -4.77
CA GLN A 4 3.32 -8.77 -5.68
C GLN A 4 1.80 -8.75 -5.91
N ARG A 5 1.06 -7.98 -5.10
CA ARG A 5 -0.40 -7.87 -5.13
C ARG A 5 -0.89 -6.47 -5.51
N TRP A 6 -0.08 -5.44 -5.27
CA TRP A 6 -0.36 -4.06 -5.62
C TRP A 6 0.23 -3.69 -6.99
N HIS A 7 -0.59 -3.07 -7.85
CA HIS A 7 -0.24 -2.61 -9.20
C HIS A 7 0.61 -3.63 -9.99
N ILE A 8 0.11 -4.87 -10.04
CA ILE A 8 0.87 -6.07 -10.43
C ILE A 8 1.64 -5.88 -11.73
N SER A 9 1.02 -5.31 -12.76
CA SER A 9 1.64 -5.05 -14.07
C SER A 9 2.87 -4.11 -13.99
N LEU A 10 2.76 -3.03 -13.22
CA LEU A 10 3.84 -2.06 -13.02
C LEU A 10 4.95 -2.67 -12.15
N SER A 11 4.57 -3.35 -11.08
CA SER A 11 5.50 -4.06 -10.21
C SER A 11 6.29 -5.14 -10.97
N SER A 12 5.63 -5.89 -11.88
CA SER A 12 6.33 -6.83 -12.76
C SER A 12 7.23 -6.12 -13.77
N TRP A 13 6.79 -5.00 -14.34
CA TRP A 13 7.60 -4.24 -15.29
C TRP A 13 8.91 -3.74 -14.64
N PHE A 14 8.83 -3.11 -13.46
CA PHE A 14 10.03 -2.69 -12.73
C PHE A 14 10.93 -3.85 -12.33
N ARG A 15 10.33 -4.99 -11.94
CA ARG A 15 11.10 -6.20 -11.64
C ARG A 15 11.88 -6.67 -12.87
N ASP A 16 11.20 -6.80 -14.00
CA ASP A 16 11.71 -7.48 -15.19
C ASP A 16 12.63 -6.58 -16.03
N TYR A 17 12.38 -5.27 -16.06
CA TYR A 17 13.10 -4.31 -16.89
C TYR A 17 14.06 -3.38 -16.13
N VAL A 18 14.01 -3.33 -14.80
CA VAL A 18 14.93 -2.52 -14.00
C VAL A 18 15.70 -3.40 -13.01
N TYR A 19 15.00 -4.09 -12.12
CA TYR A 19 15.63 -4.84 -11.03
C TYR A 19 16.49 -6.01 -11.50
N ILE A 20 15.96 -6.88 -12.37
CA ILE A 20 16.68 -8.05 -12.90
C ILE A 20 17.89 -7.61 -13.76
N PRO A 21 17.77 -6.64 -14.69
CA PRO A 21 18.90 -6.11 -15.44
C PRO A 21 20.01 -5.50 -14.57
N LEU A 22 19.68 -4.88 -13.43
CA LEU A 22 20.67 -4.39 -12.45
C LEU A 22 21.40 -5.52 -11.70
N GLY A 23 21.06 -6.78 -11.96
CA GLY A 23 21.63 -7.97 -11.32
C GLY A 23 20.71 -8.63 -10.30
N GLY A 24 19.55 -8.04 -10.00
CA GLY A 24 18.56 -8.60 -9.09
C GLY A 24 19.15 -8.93 -7.71
N ASN A 25 19.11 -10.22 -7.34
CA ASN A 25 19.67 -10.75 -6.09
C ASN A 25 21.14 -11.23 -6.22
N ARG A 26 21.79 -11.02 -7.37
CA ARG A 26 23.19 -11.43 -7.60
C ARG A 26 24.15 -10.42 -6.97
N GLY A 27 25.37 -10.86 -6.64
CA GLY A 27 26.41 -9.98 -6.07
C GLY A 27 26.25 -9.69 -4.57
N GLY A 28 25.50 -10.53 -3.84
CA GLY A 28 25.39 -10.49 -2.39
C GLY A 28 24.37 -9.48 -1.84
N PRO A 29 24.25 -9.40 -0.49
CA PRO A 29 23.23 -8.59 0.17
C PRO A 29 23.33 -7.11 -0.20
N LEU A 30 24.53 -6.50 -0.13
CA LEU A 30 24.68 -5.07 -0.38
C LEU A 30 24.21 -4.66 -1.78
N ARG A 31 24.66 -5.36 -2.84
CA ARG A 31 24.23 -5.11 -4.23
C ARG A 31 22.73 -5.30 -4.38
N THR A 32 22.17 -6.32 -3.74
CA THR A 32 20.73 -6.57 -3.74
C THR A 32 19.94 -5.41 -3.15
N HIS A 33 20.40 -4.83 -2.04
CA HIS A 33 19.74 -3.71 -1.38
C HIS A 33 19.84 -2.42 -2.23
N LEU A 34 21.01 -2.17 -2.84
CA LEU A 34 21.18 -1.06 -3.78
C LEU A 34 20.26 -1.21 -5.00
N ASN A 35 20.19 -2.40 -5.60
CA ASN A 35 19.32 -2.66 -6.75
C ASN A 35 17.84 -2.42 -6.42
N LEU A 36 17.41 -2.81 -5.21
CA LEU A 36 16.06 -2.52 -4.72
C LEU A 36 15.83 -1.01 -4.54
N LEU A 37 16.75 -0.29 -3.89
CA LEU A 37 16.62 1.16 -3.69
C LEU A 37 16.55 1.89 -5.03
N VAL A 38 17.41 1.54 -5.98
CA VAL A 38 17.41 2.14 -7.33
C VAL A 38 16.08 1.84 -8.02
N THR A 39 15.60 0.59 -7.97
CA THR A 39 14.33 0.21 -8.62
C THR A 39 13.16 1.02 -8.05
N PHE A 40 13.07 1.16 -6.73
CA PHE A 40 12.01 1.96 -6.09
C PHE A 40 12.17 3.46 -6.29
N LEU A 41 13.39 3.98 -6.37
CA LEU A 41 13.65 5.38 -6.67
C LEU A 41 13.21 5.71 -8.11
N VAL A 42 13.58 4.87 -9.08
CA VAL A 42 13.12 5.00 -10.47
C VAL A 42 11.60 4.88 -10.54
N SER A 43 10.99 3.98 -9.75
CA SER A 43 9.54 3.88 -9.64
C SER A 43 8.89 5.15 -9.09
N GLY A 44 9.47 5.79 -8.07
CA GLY A 44 9.01 7.08 -7.58
C GLY A 44 9.09 8.15 -8.67
N ILE A 45 10.25 8.29 -9.31
CA ILE A 45 10.48 9.28 -10.38
C ILE A 45 9.51 9.08 -11.55
N TRP A 46 9.15 7.84 -11.88
CA TRP A 46 8.16 7.53 -12.92
C TRP A 46 6.77 8.12 -12.63
N HIS A 47 6.40 8.27 -11.36
CA HIS A 47 5.12 8.86 -10.97
C HIS A 47 5.11 10.40 -11.00
N GLY A 48 6.27 11.06 -10.90
CA GLY A 48 6.38 12.51 -11.02
C GLY A 48 7.72 13.07 -10.53
N ALA A 49 7.99 14.33 -10.88
CA ALA A 49 9.27 15.00 -10.60
C ALA A 49 9.36 15.69 -9.22
N SER A 50 8.32 15.59 -8.38
CA SER A 50 8.33 16.21 -7.05
C SER A 50 9.16 15.40 -6.05
N TRP A 51 9.69 16.08 -5.02
CA TRP A 51 10.40 15.43 -3.91
C TRP A 51 9.54 14.42 -3.14
N THR A 52 8.21 14.56 -3.18
CA THR A 52 7.31 13.65 -2.46
C THR A 52 7.34 12.25 -3.07
N PHE A 53 7.45 12.12 -4.39
CA PHE A 53 7.61 10.81 -5.06
C PHE A 53 8.98 10.18 -4.84
N VAL A 54 10.05 10.99 -4.77
CA VAL A 54 11.39 10.51 -4.41
C VAL A 54 11.40 9.93 -3.00
N ILE A 55 10.84 10.66 -2.03
CA ILE A 55 10.72 10.19 -0.64
C ILE A 55 9.87 8.92 -0.58
N TRP A 56 8.75 8.87 -1.29
CA TRP A 56 7.91 7.69 -1.39
C TRP A 56 8.68 6.46 -1.89
N GLY A 57 9.47 6.62 -2.97
CA GLY A 57 10.30 5.55 -3.52
C GLY A 57 11.36 5.06 -2.53
N VAL A 58 12.11 5.99 -1.92
CA VAL A 58 13.13 5.65 -0.92
C VAL A 58 12.52 4.92 0.28
N LEU A 59 11.40 5.42 0.82
CA LEU A 59 10.70 4.78 1.93
C LEU A 59 10.32 3.34 1.56
N HIS A 60 9.71 3.10 0.41
CA HIS A 60 9.36 1.74 0.00
C HIS A 60 10.55 0.82 -0.23
N GLY A 61 11.64 1.32 -0.81
CA GLY A 61 12.89 0.58 -0.92
C GLY A 61 13.42 0.15 0.45
N LEU A 62 13.49 1.09 1.40
CA LEU A 62 13.89 0.83 2.78
C LEU A 62 12.94 -0.14 3.48
N GLY A 63 11.63 -0.01 3.28
CA GLY A 63 10.62 -0.91 3.84
C GLY A 63 10.78 -2.35 3.36
N VAL A 64 11.08 -2.56 2.07
CA VAL A 64 11.38 -3.89 1.53
C VAL A 64 12.69 -4.43 2.12
N MET A 65 13.73 -3.63 2.20
CA MET A 65 15.00 -4.01 2.83
C MET A 65 14.81 -4.43 4.29
N ALA A 66 14.09 -3.62 5.08
CA ALA A 66 13.78 -3.90 6.47
C ALA A 66 12.98 -5.20 6.61
N THR A 67 11.95 -5.41 5.77
CA THR A 67 11.15 -6.63 5.80
C THR A 67 12.00 -7.87 5.49
N ARG A 68 12.92 -7.78 4.51
CA ARG A 68 13.86 -8.88 4.21
C ARG A 68 14.79 -9.18 5.38
N GLY A 69 15.31 -8.14 6.04
CA GLY A 69 16.14 -8.30 7.24
C GLY A 69 15.39 -8.93 8.41
N LEU A 70 14.16 -8.48 8.66
CA LEU A 70 13.28 -9.03 9.71
C LEU A 70 12.96 -10.51 9.44
N GLU A 71 12.61 -10.88 8.22
CA GLU A 71 12.30 -12.29 7.87
C GLU A 71 13.52 -13.23 7.92
N HIS A 72 14.74 -12.69 7.93
CA HIS A 72 15.95 -13.49 8.18
C HIS A 72 16.06 -13.91 9.65
N SER A 73 15.45 -13.16 10.58
CA SER A 73 15.42 -13.51 12.01
C SER A 73 14.38 -14.59 12.30
N ALA A 74 14.82 -15.74 12.84
CA ALA A 74 13.93 -16.81 13.29
C ALA A 74 12.92 -16.31 14.33
N ARG A 75 13.34 -15.42 15.25
CA ARG A 75 12.46 -14.82 16.24
C ARG A 75 11.30 -14.06 15.60
N TYR A 76 11.56 -13.27 14.56
CA TYR A 76 10.51 -12.54 13.86
C TYR A 76 9.60 -13.48 13.08
N ARG A 77 10.16 -14.53 12.47
CA ARG A 77 9.39 -15.50 11.70
C ARG A 77 8.41 -16.29 12.58
N GLU A 78 8.87 -16.76 13.73
CA GLU A 78 8.16 -17.72 14.57
C GLU A 78 7.36 -17.06 15.69
N ARG A 79 7.85 -15.96 16.28
CA ARG A 79 7.21 -15.36 17.47
C ARG A 79 6.30 -14.18 17.17
N VAL A 80 6.45 -13.53 16.02
CA VAL A 80 5.61 -12.38 15.68
C VAL A 80 4.35 -12.86 14.96
N PRO A 81 3.14 -12.62 15.52
CA PRO A 81 1.91 -13.07 14.90
C PRO A 81 1.71 -12.45 13.52
N THR A 82 1.15 -13.21 12.57
CA THR A 82 0.87 -12.76 11.21
C THR A 82 0.04 -11.47 11.17
N LEU A 83 -0.91 -11.31 12.10
CA LEU A 83 -1.73 -10.11 12.21
C LEU A 83 -0.88 -8.86 12.47
N VAL A 84 0.12 -8.95 13.34
CA VAL A 84 1.04 -7.85 13.67
C VAL A 84 1.89 -7.49 12.46
N LYS A 85 2.41 -8.49 11.72
CA LYS A 85 3.17 -8.26 10.49
C LYS A 85 2.33 -7.52 9.44
N ARG A 86 1.08 -7.96 9.24
CA ARG A 86 0.13 -7.32 8.32
C ARG A 86 -0.21 -5.89 8.75
N ALA A 87 -0.41 -5.66 10.05
CA ALA A 87 -0.72 -4.34 10.58
C ALA A 87 0.45 -3.39 10.37
N GLY A 88 1.68 -3.86 10.63
CA GLY A 88 2.90 -3.11 10.34
C GLY A 88 3.02 -2.73 8.88
N VAL A 89 2.83 -3.67 7.94
CA VAL A 89 2.87 -3.37 6.50
C VAL A 89 1.75 -2.40 6.09
N PHE A 90 0.53 -2.62 6.57
CA PHE A 90 -0.61 -1.74 6.27
C PHE A 90 -0.35 -0.31 6.75
N LEU A 91 0.07 -0.13 8.00
CA LEU A 91 0.37 1.19 8.56
C LEU A 91 1.53 1.86 7.81
N PHE A 92 2.60 1.10 7.52
CA PHE A 92 3.74 1.60 6.78
C PHE A 92 3.33 2.10 5.38
N VAL A 93 2.56 1.29 4.64
CA VAL A 93 2.06 1.64 3.31
C VAL A 93 1.13 2.86 3.40
N ALA A 94 0.17 2.87 4.32
CA ALA A 94 -0.78 3.97 4.50
C ALA A 94 -0.08 5.31 4.81
N LEU A 95 0.93 5.29 5.68
CA LEU A 95 1.73 6.48 6.00
C LEU A 95 2.59 6.92 4.83
N THR A 96 3.17 5.98 4.08
CA THR A 96 3.99 6.31 2.90
C THR A 96 3.13 6.90 1.78
N TRP A 97 1.87 6.46 1.65
CA TRP A 97 0.90 7.01 0.70
C TRP A 97 0.56 8.49 0.93
N VAL A 98 0.81 9.04 2.12
CA VAL A 98 0.69 10.48 2.37
C VAL A 98 1.62 11.27 1.45
N PHE A 99 2.85 10.79 1.23
CA PHE A 99 3.79 11.42 0.30
C PHE A 99 3.35 11.24 -1.15
N PHE A 100 2.75 10.11 -1.50
CA PHE A 100 2.24 9.88 -2.85
C PHE A 100 1.08 10.84 -3.21
N ARG A 101 0.22 11.16 -2.24
CA ARG A 101 -0.98 11.99 -2.44
C ARG A 101 -0.72 13.49 -2.28
N ALA A 102 0.24 13.90 -1.46
CA ALA A 102 0.49 15.32 -1.18
C ALA A 102 1.12 16.02 -2.39
N GLU A 103 0.68 17.24 -2.67
CA GLU A 103 1.20 18.06 -3.79
C GLU A 103 2.58 18.64 -3.45
N SER A 104 2.91 18.73 -2.16
CA SER A 104 4.18 19.27 -1.69
C SER A 104 4.66 18.62 -0.39
N LEU A 105 5.97 18.68 -0.14
CA LEU A 105 6.56 18.16 1.09
C LEU A 105 6.01 18.85 2.36
N PRO A 106 5.83 20.18 2.42
CA PRO A 106 5.19 20.83 3.57
C PRO A 106 3.76 20.34 3.82
N GLU A 107 3.01 20.02 2.76
CA GLU A 107 1.67 19.45 2.90
C GLU A 107 1.71 18.03 3.46
N ALA A 108 2.59 17.16 2.96
CA ALA A 108 2.76 15.81 3.50
C ALA A 108 3.08 15.84 5.01
N LEU A 109 4.01 16.70 5.42
CA LEU A 109 4.37 16.87 6.84
C LEU A 109 3.21 17.42 7.68
N ARG A 110 2.41 18.32 7.12
CA ARG A 110 1.20 18.83 7.79
C ARG A 110 0.18 17.72 8.03
N ILE A 111 -0.03 16.85 7.04
CA ILE A 111 -0.91 15.68 7.16
C ILE A 111 -0.39 14.74 8.26
N LEU A 112 0.90 14.39 8.24
CA LEU A 112 1.50 13.51 9.25
C LEU A 112 1.39 14.08 10.67
N ARG A 113 1.62 15.39 10.84
CA ARG A 113 1.43 16.07 12.14
C ARG A 113 -0.02 15.97 12.60
N LYS A 114 -0.99 16.24 11.71
CA LYS A 114 -2.42 16.14 12.04
C LYS A 114 -2.85 14.71 12.39
N ILE A 115 -2.23 13.68 11.84
CA ILE A 115 -2.52 12.29 12.23
C ILE A 115 -2.13 12.03 13.70
N LEU A 116 -1.04 12.66 14.18
CA LEU A 116 -0.52 12.43 15.53
C LEU A 116 -1.10 13.37 16.59
N SER A 117 -1.41 14.62 16.23
CA SER A 117 -1.86 15.65 17.18
C SER A 117 -3.24 16.24 16.89
N GLY A 118 -3.85 15.86 15.77
CA GLY A 118 -5.14 16.39 15.36
C GLY A 118 -6.29 15.87 16.23
N PRO A 119 -7.35 16.67 16.44
CA PRO A 119 -8.55 16.17 17.08
C PRO A 119 -9.17 15.06 16.24
N TRP A 120 -9.59 13.96 16.87
CA TRP A 120 -10.33 12.88 16.21
C TRP A 120 -11.67 13.34 15.59
N THR A 121 -12.13 14.52 15.99
CA THR A 121 -13.34 15.18 15.53
C THR A 121 -13.17 15.97 14.23
N THR A 122 -11.94 16.24 13.76
CA THR A 122 -11.68 17.05 12.55
C THR A 122 -10.41 16.62 11.80
N PRO A 123 -10.47 16.23 10.51
CA PRO A 123 -11.68 15.98 9.73
C PRO A 123 -12.38 14.78 10.35
N GLY A 124 -13.62 14.94 10.83
CA GLY A 124 -14.32 13.96 11.66
C GLY A 124 -14.11 12.59 11.06
N ILE A 125 -13.22 11.80 11.67
CA ILE A 125 -12.70 10.57 11.08
C ILE A 125 -13.95 9.75 10.87
N PRO A 126 -14.46 9.64 9.63
CA PRO A 126 -15.83 9.22 9.47
C PRO A 126 -15.82 7.80 9.99
N VAL A 127 -16.65 7.50 10.98
CA VAL A 127 -16.72 6.17 11.60
C VAL A 127 -16.80 5.09 10.50
N LEU A 128 -17.43 5.46 9.38
CA LEU A 128 -17.39 4.78 8.09
C LEU A 128 -15.98 4.36 7.60
N MET A 129 -14.97 5.23 7.56
CA MET A 129 -13.59 4.87 7.15
C MET A 129 -12.99 3.80 8.06
N VAL A 130 -13.18 3.92 9.39
CA VAL A 130 -12.71 2.90 10.33
C VAL A 130 -13.45 1.58 10.10
N ILE A 131 -14.77 1.64 9.92
CA ILE A 131 -15.60 0.48 9.57
C ILE A 131 -15.11 -0.16 8.27
N LEU A 132 -14.83 0.61 7.22
CA LEU A 132 -14.35 0.09 5.94
C LEU A 132 -12.98 -0.59 6.07
N VAL A 133 -12.06 -0.04 6.86
CA VAL A 133 -10.78 -0.69 7.17
C VAL A 133 -11.04 -2.02 7.89
N VAL A 134 -11.86 -2.03 8.93
CA VAL A 134 -12.20 -3.25 9.69
C VAL A 134 -12.89 -4.29 8.80
N LEU A 135 -13.85 -3.88 7.96
CA LEU A 135 -14.54 -4.77 7.01
C LEU A 135 -13.59 -5.35 5.98
N THR A 136 -12.65 -4.56 5.47
CA THR A 136 -11.63 -5.04 4.52
C THR A 136 -10.75 -6.11 5.18
N TRP A 137 -10.36 -5.88 6.43
CA TRP A 137 -9.60 -6.85 7.21
C TRP A 137 -10.40 -8.11 7.53
N ALA A 138 -11.66 -7.97 7.94
CA ALA A 138 -12.57 -9.09 8.20
C ALA A 138 -12.79 -9.93 6.93
N TYR A 139 -13.00 -9.28 5.79
CA TYR A 139 -13.12 -9.94 4.49
C TYR A 139 -11.84 -10.69 4.11
N GLN A 140 -10.67 -10.06 4.27
CA GLN A 140 -9.38 -10.71 3.99
C GLN A 140 -9.16 -11.93 4.90
N SER A 141 -9.45 -11.81 6.19
CA SER A 141 -9.37 -12.93 7.15
C SER A 141 -10.35 -14.04 6.81
N ALA A 142 -11.57 -13.70 6.39
CA ALA A 142 -12.58 -14.68 5.99
C ALA A 142 -12.15 -15.44 4.71
N CYS A 143 -11.56 -14.75 3.73
CA CYS A 143 -11.01 -15.34 2.50
C CYS A 143 -9.86 -16.33 2.75
N GLU A 144 -9.10 -16.15 3.82
CA GLU A 144 -8.00 -17.04 4.21
C GLU A 144 -8.42 -18.14 5.19
N SER A 145 -9.65 -18.07 5.68
CA SER A 145 -10.21 -19.03 6.63
C SER A 145 -11.01 -20.13 5.94
N ARG A 146 -11.60 -21.03 6.74
CA ARG A 146 -12.57 -22.04 6.30
C ARG A 146 -13.80 -21.47 5.58
N PHE A 147 -14.07 -20.17 5.68
CA PHE A 147 -15.21 -19.52 5.02
C PHE A 147 -14.97 -19.18 3.54
N ARG A 148 -13.75 -19.40 3.02
CA ARG A 148 -13.41 -19.16 1.60
C ARG A 148 -14.41 -19.75 0.60
N PRO A 149 -14.90 -21.00 0.73
CA PRO A 149 -15.84 -21.57 -0.25
C PRO A 149 -17.17 -20.79 -0.29
N ILE A 150 -17.64 -20.29 0.85
CA ILE A 150 -18.87 -19.50 0.95
C ILE A 150 -18.69 -18.16 0.22
N LEU A 151 -17.55 -17.49 0.43
CA LEU A 151 -17.25 -16.22 -0.24
C LEU A 151 -17.05 -16.37 -1.75
N GLN A 152 -16.73 -17.58 -2.23
CA GLN A 152 -16.56 -17.88 -3.65
C GLN A 152 -17.87 -18.26 -4.36
N LEU A 153 -18.97 -18.45 -3.62
CA LEU A 153 -20.29 -18.67 -4.22
C LEU A 153 -20.65 -17.48 -5.12
N GLY A 154 -21.16 -17.78 -6.32
CA GLY A 154 -21.42 -16.77 -7.35
C GLY A 154 -22.33 -15.63 -6.85
N TRP A 155 -23.40 -15.97 -6.14
CA TRP A 155 -24.35 -14.99 -5.60
C TRP A 155 -23.75 -14.12 -4.49
N VAL A 156 -22.87 -14.67 -3.64
CA VAL A 156 -22.15 -13.89 -2.61
C VAL A 156 -21.23 -12.86 -3.28
N ARG A 157 -20.46 -13.29 -4.29
CA ARG A 157 -19.57 -12.40 -5.04
C ARG A 157 -20.34 -11.29 -5.76
N VAL A 158 -21.45 -11.64 -6.41
CA VAL A 158 -22.31 -10.66 -7.09
C VAL A 158 -22.92 -9.70 -6.07
N GLY A 159 -23.43 -10.18 -4.94
CA GLY A 159 -23.97 -9.33 -3.87
C GLY A 159 -22.93 -8.36 -3.30
N LEU A 160 -21.70 -8.82 -3.06
CA LEU A 160 -20.59 -7.97 -2.63
C LEU A 160 -20.22 -6.91 -3.68
N ALA A 161 -20.19 -7.29 -4.97
CA ALA A 161 -19.91 -6.34 -6.04
C ALA A 161 -21.02 -5.28 -6.19
N VAL A 162 -22.29 -5.69 -6.14
CA VAL A 162 -23.44 -4.79 -6.21
C VAL A 162 -23.46 -3.85 -5.02
N SER A 163 -23.24 -4.35 -3.80
CA SER A 163 -23.18 -3.48 -2.60
C SER A 163 -22.04 -2.47 -2.67
N MET A 164 -20.87 -2.85 -3.19
CA MET A 164 -19.76 -1.92 -3.42
C MET A 164 -20.12 -0.85 -4.46
N LEU A 165 -20.77 -1.22 -5.57
CA LEU A 165 -21.21 -0.26 -6.58
C LEU A 165 -22.28 0.69 -6.03
N LEU A 166 -23.26 0.19 -5.28
CA LEU A 166 -24.27 1.01 -4.62
C LEU A 166 -23.63 1.98 -3.63
N TYR A 167 -22.68 1.50 -2.82
CA TYR A 167 -21.90 2.36 -1.93
C TYR A 167 -21.17 3.47 -2.69
N LEU A 168 -20.48 3.14 -3.79
CA LEU A 168 -19.80 4.13 -4.62
C LEU A 168 -20.77 5.14 -5.23
N CYS A 169 -21.94 4.70 -5.71
CA CYS A 169 -22.95 5.61 -6.26
C CYS A 169 -23.55 6.54 -5.19
N LEU A 170 -23.77 6.04 -3.98
CA LEU A 170 -24.38 6.80 -2.88
C LEU A 170 -23.38 7.73 -2.18
N CYS A 171 -22.10 7.35 -2.14
CA CYS A 171 -21.04 8.10 -1.45
C CYS A 171 -20.12 8.88 -2.41
N SER A 172 -20.30 8.76 -3.72
CA SER A 172 -19.63 9.61 -4.72
C SER A 172 -20.17 11.04 -4.59
N SER A 173 -19.48 11.85 -3.79
CA SER A 173 -19.76 13.27 -3.68
C SER A 173 -19.09 14.02 -4.84
N GLY A 174 -19.87 14.33 -5.89
CA GLY A 174 -19.68 15.49 -6.78
C GLY A 174 -18.47 15.51 -7.73
N GLY A 175 -18.77 15.48 -9.03
CA GLY A 175 -18.19 16.38 -10.05
C GLY A 175 -16.67 16.43 -10.30
N ALA A 176 -15.85 15.55 -9.74
CA ALA A 176 -14.46 15.44 -10.17
C ALA A 176 -14.41 14.69 -11.50
N GLY A 177 -14.04 15.40 -12.58
CA GLY A 177 -13.82 14.78 -13.89
C GLY A 177 -12.87 13.59 -13.77
N PHE A 178 -13.07 12.57 -14.59
CA PHE A 178 -12.21 11.38 -14.61
C PHE A 178 -10.75 11.84 -14.74
N ILE A 179 -9.82 11.21 -14.01
CA ILE A 179 -8.41 11.64 -13.89
C ILE A 179 -7.74 11.85 -15.26
N TYR A 180 -8.19 11.15 -16.30
CA TYR A 180 -7.73 11.30 -17.68
C TYR A 180 -8.37 12.46 -18.48
N PHE A 181 -9.09 13.37 -17.84
CA PHE A 181 -9.60 14.60 -18.47
C PHE A 181 -9.12 15.85 -17.73
N GLN A 182 -8.12 15.71 -16.86
CA GLN A 182 -7.56 16.78 -16.01
C GLN A 182 -6.16 17.22 -16.48
N PHE A 183 -5.81 16.98 -17.75
CA PHE A 183 -4.58 17.49 -18.37
C PHE A 183 -4.84 18.75 -19.17
#